data_AF-A0A436RN05-F1
#
_entry.id   AF-A0A436RN05-F1
#
_cell.length_a   1.000
_cell.length_b   1.000
_cell.length_c   1.000
_cell.angle_alpha   90.00
_cell.angle_beta   90.00
_cell.angle_gamma   90.00
#
_symmetry.space_group_name_H-M   'P 1'
#
loop_
_entity.id
_entity.type
_entity.pdbx_description
1 polymer ?
#
loop_
_entity_poly.entity_id
_entity_poly.type
_entity_poly.pdbx_seq_one_letter_code
_entity_poly.pdbx_strand_id
1 'polypeptide(L)'
;MSRPDLNLLVTLDVLLAEGSVARAARRLKLSPSAMSRALARLREATGDPLLVRAGRGLVPTPRAAELGAEVGRLVKEAEAMLRPAERLDLARLNRRFTLRHSDGF
;
A
#
# COMPACT_ATOMS: atom_id res chain seq x y z
N MET A 1 -20.37 -1.62 16.37
CA MET A 1 -18.94 -1.63 16.01
C MET A 1 -18.66 -0.40 15.17
N SER A 2 -17.70 0.45 15.56
CA SER A 2 -17.32 1.63 14.77
C SER A 2 -16.64 1.18 13.48
N ARG A 3 -16.91 1.86 12.37
CA ARG A 3 -16.29 1.55 11.07
C ARG A 3 -14.77 1.79 11.20
N PRO A 4 -13.91 0.83 10.79
CA PRO A 4 -12.47 1.04 10.79
C PRO A 4 -12.08 2.23 9.91
N ASP A 5 -11.09 3.00 10.34
CA ASP A 5 -10.49 4.07 9.53
C ASP A 5 -9.81 3.46 8.29
N LEU A 6 -10.41 3.66 7.11
CA LEU A 6 -9.93 3.09 5.87
C LEU A 6 -8.56 3.66 5.44
N ASN A 7 -8.15 4.81 5.98
CA ASN A 7 -6.79 5.33 5.74
C ASN A 7 -5.70 4.42 6.33
N LEU A 8 -6.07 3.53 7.26
CA LEU A 8 -5.16 2.50 7.77
C LEU A 8 -4.73 1.52 6.68
N LEU A 9 -5.53 1.31 5.61
CA LEU A 9 -5.16 0.45 4.49
C LEU A 9 -3.96 1.00 3.72
N VAL A 10 -3.94 2.31 3.45
CA VAL A 10 -2.79 2.98 2.82
C VAL A 10 -1.55 2.88 3.72
N THR A 11 -1.74 3.04 5.03
CA THR A 11 -0.64 2.89 6.00
C THR A 11 -0.09 1.47 6.00
N LEU A 12 -0.97 0.47 5.98
CA LEU A 12 -0.61 -0.94 5.97
C LEU A 12 0.15 -1.32 4.70
N ASP A 13 -0.35 -0.92 3.53
CA ASP A 13 0.32 -1.15 2.23
C ASP A 13 1.77 -0.66 2.26
N VAL A 14 1.97 0.61 2.66
CA VAL A 14 3.30 1.21 2.73
C VAL A 14 4.18 0.54 3.79
N LEU A 15 3.63 0.21 4.95
CA LEU A 15 4.39 -0.39 6.05
C LEU A 15 4.90 -1.79 5.70
N LEU A 16 4.09 -2.60 4.99
CA LEU A 16 4.48 -3.92 4.50
C LEU A 16 5.46 -3.82 3.33
N ALA A 17 5.26 -2.88 2.41
CA ALA A 17 6.17 -2.65 1.28
C ALA A 17 7.57 -2.21 1.75
N GLU A 18 7.64 -1.36 2.78
CA GLU A 18 8.91 -0.85 3.29
C GLU A 18 9.58 -1.80 4.31
N GLY A 19 8.84 -2.69 4.98
CA GLY A 19 9.36 -3.55 6.04
C GLY A 19 10.07 -2.76 7.17
N SER A 20 9.73 -1.48 7.33
CA SER A 20 10.43 -0.56 8.22
C SER A 20 9.52 0.62 8.58
N VAL A 21 9.24 0.77 9.87
CA VAL A 21 8.47 1.89 10.43
C VAL A 21 9.05 3.26 10.03
N ALA A 22 10.37 3.44 10.09
CA ALA A 22 11.01 4.72 9.78
C ALA A 22 10.90 5.10 8.28
N ARG A 23 11.18 4.16 7.38
CA ARG A 23 10.98 4.33 5.93
C ARG A 23 9.52 4.59 5.58
N ALA A 24 8.59 3.82 6.14
CA ALA A 24 7.16 4.02 5.95
C ALA A 24 6.71 5.42 6.40
N ALA A 25 7.18 5.89 7.56
CA ALA A 25 6.90 7.24 8.06
C ALA A 25 7.37 8.31 7.07
N ARG A 26 8.61 8.18 6.56
CA ARG A 26 9.13 9.12 5.55
C ARG A 26 8.31 9.11 4.27
N ARG A 27 7.95 7.93 3.75
CA ARG A 27 7.18 7.79 2.51
C ARG A 27 5.78 8.40 2.63
N LEU A 28 5.15 8.26 3.79
CA LEU A 28 3.84 8.85 4.10
C LEU A 28 3.93 10.30 4.62
N LYS A 29 5.12 10.90 4.67
CA LYS A 29 5.36 12.25 5.22
C LYS A 29 4.82 12.42 6.65
N LEU A 30 4.93 11.38 7.45
CA LEU A 30 4.51 11.33 8.86
C LEU A 30 5.70 11.44 9.80
N SER A 31 5.46 11.97 11.01
CA SER A 31 6.45 11.87 12.09
C SER A 31 6.56 10.41 12.58
N PRO A 32 7.71 10.03 13.19
CA PRO A 32 7.86 8.70 13.78
C PRO A 32 6.77 8.38 14.82
N SER A 33 6.34 9.36 15.63
CA SER A 33 5.29 9.16 16.63
C SER A 33 3.90 8.96 15.99
N ALA A 34 3.61 9.66 14.89
CA ALA A 34 2.37 9.45 14.13
C ALA A 34 2.34 8.05 13.50
N MET A 35 3.47 7.60 12.94
CA MET A 35 3.57 6.25 12.37
C MET A 35 3.42 5.15 13.44
N SER A 36 4.06 5.30 14.61
CA SER A 36 3.89 4.34 15.71
C SER A 36 2.44 4.24 16.18
N ARG A 37 1.72 5.38 16.27
CA ARG A 37 0.28 5.38 16.59
C ARG A 37 -0.56 4.70 15.51
N ALA A 38 -0.25 4.91 14.24
CA ALA A 38 -0.97 4.26 13.15
C ALA A 38 -0.74 2.74 13.16
N LEU A 39 0.49 2.29 13.43
CA LEU A 39 0.81 0.86 13.61
C LEU A 39 0.07 0.25 14.82
N ALA A 40 -0.07 0.98 15.93
CA ALA A 40 -0.85 0.50 17.07
C ALA A 40 -2.33 0.27 16.71
N ARG A 41 -2.97 1.25 16.05
CA ARG A 41 -4.36 1.11 15.57
C ARG A 41 -4.52 -0.04 14.57
N LEU A 42 -3.52 -0.23 13.70
CA LEU A 42 -3.50 -1.35 12.76
C LEU A 42 -3.45 -2.70 13.49
N ARG A 43 -2.62 -2.82 14.53
CA ARG A 43 -2.54 -4.03 15.36
C ARG A 43 -3.84 -4.33 16.10
N GLU A 44 -4.48 -3.30 16.65
CA GLU A 44 -5.79 -3.42 17.30
C GLU A 44 -6.87 -3.86 16.30
N ALA A 45 -6.91 -3.25 15.12
CA ALA A 45 -7.93 -3.54 14.10
C ALA A 45 -7.77 -4.92 13.46
N THR A 46 -6.53 -5.40 13.31
CA THR A 46 -6.23 -6.68 12.65
C THR A 46 -6.07 -7.84 13.64
N GLY A 47 -5.82 -7.55 14.92
CA GLY A 47 -5.43 -8.55 15.91
C GLY A 47 -4.05 -9.17 15.65
N ASP A 48 -3.24 -8.59 14.76
CA ASP A 48 -1.94 -9.13 14.34
C ASP A 48 -0.80 -8.13 14.64
N PRO A 49 0.39 -8.57 15.06
CA PRO A 49 1.55 -7.69 15.28
C PRO A 49 2.06 -6.97 14.03
N LEU A 50 1.70 -7.48 12.85
CA LEU A 50 2.02 -7.08 11.48
C LEU A 50 3.49 -7.19 11.10
N LEU A 51 4.36 -6.58 11.90
CA LEU A 51 5.81 -6.67 11.77
C LEU A 51 6.41 -7.19 13.07
N VAL A 52 7.25 -8.20 12.97
CA VAL A 52 8.02 -8.80 14.07
C VAL A 52 9.51 -8.67 13.82
N ARG A 53 10.32 -8.72 14.88
CA ARG A 53 11.76 -8.60 14.76
C ARG A 53 12.38 -9.93 14.37
N ALA A 54 13.14 -9.95 13.28
CA ALA A 54 13.93 -11.10 12.84
C ALA A 54 15.36 -10.64 12.54
N GLY A 55 16.31 -11.11 13.35
CA GLY A 55 17.70 -10.65 13.29
C GLY A 55 17.82 -9.13 13.47
N ARG A 56 18.40 -8.46 12.47
CA ARG A 56 18.63 -6.99 12.49
C ARG A 56 17.43 -6.18 11.95
N GLY A 57 16.40 -6.84 11.43
CA GLY A 57 15.30 -6.18 10.70
C GLY A 57 13.91 -6.48 11.28
N LEU A 58 12.92 -5.82 10.69
CA LEU A 58 11.51 -6.14 10.86
C LEU A 58 11.05 -6.94 9.64
N VAL A 59 10.28 -7.99 9.87
CA VAL A 59 9.69 -8.84 8.85
C VAL A 59 8.18 -8.97 9.07
N PRO A 60 7.38 -9.09 8.01
CA PRO A 60 5.95 -9.31 8.14
C PRO A 60 5.65 -10.67 8.79
N THR A 61 4.58 -10.72 9.58
CA THR A 61 3.99 -11.99 10.01
C THR A 61 3.41 -12.73 8.80
N PRO A 62 3.18 -14.05 8.87
CA PRO A 62 2.49 -14.78 7.80
C PRO A 62 1.14 -14.15 7.44
N ARG A 63 0.36 -13.77 8.47
CA ARG A 63 -0.93 -13.11 8.29
C ARG A 63 -0.79 -11.75 7.59
N ALA A 64 0.21 -10.95 7.96
CA ALA A 64 0.46 -9.67 7.32
C ALA A 64 0.90 -9.82 5.86
N ALA A 65 1.69 -10.86 5.54
CA ALA A 65 2.09 -11.17 4.18
C ALA A 65 0.88 -11.55 3.30
N GLU A 66 -0.04 -12.37 3.81
CA GLU A 66 -1.31 -12.69 3.14
C GLU A 66 -2.15 -11.44 2.88
N LEU A 67 -2.31 -10.59 3.90
CA LEU A 67 -3.08 -9.35 3.82
C LEU A 67 -2.46 -8.35 2.83
N GLY A 68 -1.13 -8.25 2.77
CA GLY A 68 -0.44 -7.25 1.96
C GLY A 68 -0.80 -7.31 0.48
N ALA A 69 -0.96 -8.51 -0.09
CA ALA A 69 -1.33 -8.66 -1.49
C ALA A 69 -2.74 -8.14 -1.80
N GLU A 70 -3.69 -8.33 -0.88
CA GLU A 70 -5.07 -7.87 -1.02
C GLU A 70 -5.19 -6.37 -0.76
N VAL A 71 -4.54 -5.87 0.29
CA VAL A 71 -4.53 -4.45 0.67
C VAL A 71 -3.96 -3.59 -0.47
N GLY A 72 -2.84 -4.01 -1.07
CA GLY A 72 -2.25 -3.26 -2.18
C GLY A 72 -3.14 -3.20 -3.43
N ARG A 73 -4.01 -4.19 -3.67
CA ARG A 73 -5.03 -4.13 -4.74
C ARG A 73 -6.12 -3.13 -4.39
N LEU A 74 -6.70 -3.24 -3.20
CA LEU A 74 -7.80 -2.38 -2.74
C LEU A 74 -7.41 -0.90 -2.69
N VAL A 75 -6.19 -0.59 -2.25
CA VAL A 75 -5.67 0.78 -2.25
C VAL A 75 -5.61 1.33 -3.67
N LYS A 76 -5.10 0.55 -4.64
CA LYS A 76 -5.02 0.97 -6.04
C LYS A 76 -6.40 1.17 -6.67
N GLU A 77 -7.36 0.31 -6.35
CA GLU A 77 -8.74 0.43 -6.84
C GLU A 77 -9.41 1.67 -6.26
N ALA A 78 -9.28 1.91 -4.96
CA ALA A 78 -9.79 3.12 -4.31
C ALA A 78 -9.15 4.38 -4.88
N GLU A 79 -7.83 4.39 -5.08
CA GLU A 79 -7.13 5.49 -5.75
C GLU A 79 -7.64 5.71 -7.17
N ALA A 80 -7.88 4.65 -7.94
CA ALA A 80 -8.42 4.74 -9.30
C ALA A 80 -9.82 5.35 -9.33
N MET A 81 -10.68 5.03 -8.36
CA MET A 81 -12.02 5.62 -8.23
C MET A 81 -11.99 7.10 -7.86
N LEU A 82 -10.97 7.53 -7.11
CA LEU A 82 -10.80 8.93 -6.69
C LEU A 82 -10.04 9.78 -7.72
N ARG A 83 -9.48 9.17 -8.78
CA ARG A 83 -8.87 9.93 -9.86
C ARG A 83 -9.94 10.80 -10.52
N PRO A 84 -9.63 12.07 -10.82
CA PRO A 84 -10.50 12.90 -11.64
C PRO A 84 -10.87 12.14 -12.92
N ALA A 85 -12.11 12.32 -13.38
CA ALA A 85 -12.53 11.84 -14.69
C ALA A 85 -11.73 12.59 -15.78
N GLU A 86 -10.51 12.13 -16.07
CA GLU A 86 -9.73 12.59 -17.20
C GLU A 86 -10.46 12.12 -18.46
N ARG A 87 -11.01 13.07 -19.23
CA ARG A 87 -11.38 12.75 -20.61
C ARG A 87 -10.09 12.46 -21.34
N LEU A 88 -9.95 11.24 -21.84
CA LEU A 88 -8.80 10.85 -22.64
C LEU A 88 -8.70 11.76 -23.87
N ASP A 89 -7.75 12.68 -23.85
CA ASP A 89 -7.38 13.49 -25.00
C ASP A 89 -6.24 12.80 -25.73
N LEU A 90 -6.57 12.03 -26.76
CA LEU A 90 -5.60 11.32 -27.59
C LEU A 90 -4.60 12.26 -28.26
N ALA A 91 -4.97 13.53 -28.51
CA ALA A 91 -4.08 14.50 -29.13
C ALA A 91 -2.97 14.99 -28.18
N ARG A 92 -3.17 14.85 -26.85
CA ARG A 92 -2.20 15.21 -25.81
C ARG A 92 -1.54 14.00 -25.15
N LEU A 93 -1.96 12.79 -25.49
CA LEU A 93 -1.47 11.57 -24.87
C LEU A 93 -0.02 11.30 -25.27
N ASN A 94 0.92 11.57 -24.35
CA ASN A 94 2.32 11.17 -24.49
C ASN A 94 2.62 9.95 -23.61
N ARG A 95 2.50 8.76 -24.19
CA ARG A 95 2.77 7.47 -23.54
C ARG A 95 3.54 6.54 -24.48
N ARG A 96 4.45 5.75 -23.91
CA ARG A 96 5.21 4.72 -24.62
C ARG A 96 4.52 3.37 -24.42
N PHE A 97 4.16 2.73 -25.52
CA PHE A 97 3.60 1.38 -25.52
C PHE A 97 4.61 0.42 -26.13
N THR A 98 4.85 -0.71 -25.47
CA THR A 98 5.66 -1.80 -26.03
C THR A 98 4.71 -2.78 -26.70
N LEU A 99 4.81 -2.92 -28.02
CA LEU A 99 4.02 -3.86 -28.80
C LEU A 99 4.87 -5.11 -29.07
N ARG A 100 4.31 -6.29 -28.81
CA ARG A 100 4.90 -7.57 -29.21
C ARG A 100 3.96 -8.26 -30.18
N HIS A 101 4.51 -8.65 -31.32
CA HIS A 101 3.81 -9.32 -32.42
C HIS A 101 4.55 -10.64 -32.74
N SER A 102 3.81 -11.68 -33.12
CA SER A 102 4.35 -12.89 -33.76
C SER A 102 4.03 -12.85 -35.23
N ASP A 103 5.00 -13.12 -36.10
CA ASP A 103 4.78 -13.14 -37.55
C ASP A 103 3.73 -14.19 -37.90
N GLY A 104 2.58 -13.72 -38.41
CA GLY A 104 1.47 -14.57 -38.81
C GLY A 104 1.87 -15.37 -40.03
N PHE A 105 1.79 -16.70 -39.93
CA PHE A 105 1.79 -17.63 -41.06
C PHE A 105 0.35 -17.99 -41.42
#